data_AF-A0A2E2Q942-F1
#
_entry.id   AF-A0A2E2Q942-F1
#
_cell.length_a   1.000
_cell.length_b   1.000
_cell.length_c   1.000
_cell.angle_alpha   90.00
_cell.angle_beta   90.00
_cell.angle_gamma   90.00
#
_symmetry.space_group_name_H-M   'P 1'
#
loop_
_entity.id
_entity.type
_entity.pdbx_description
1 polymer ?
#
loop_
_entity_poly.entity_id
_entity_poly.type
_entity_poly.pdbx_seq_one_letter_code
_entity_poly.pdbx_strand_id
1 'polypeptide(L)'
;MAAADYGQGEKTLSRAAGLVADAKAEFDGISKQLMTNVETLRSQWGGQGSTAFQTLAMAWNEKQQKIVSALNEFEQNLITTEKDNVSTDDAQQSSMTALQNSLGALPNGR
;
A
#
# COMPACT_ATOMS: atom_id res chain seq x y z
N MET A 1 1.08 31.24 -1.59
CA MET A 1 1.79 30.29 -2.47
C MET A 1 1.44 28.89 -1.97
N ALA A 2 0.38 28.27 -2.49
CA ALA A 2 -0.03 26.89 -2.14
C ALA A 2 -1.05 26.35 -3.18
N ALA A 3 -0.87 26.66 -4.46
CA ALA A 3 -1.85 26.33 -5.51
C ALA A 3 -1.28 25.40 -6.60
N ALA A 4 -0.11 24.78 -6.37
CA ALA A 4 0.59 23.99 -7.37
C ALA A 4 0.67 22.49 -7.06
N ASP A 5 0.14 22.01 -5.93
CA ASP A 5 0.40 20.65 -5.45
C ASP A 5 -0.77 19.67 -5.63
N TYR A 6 -2.00 20.17 -5.78
CA TYR A 6 -3.23 19.37 -5.76
C TYR A 6 -3.33 18.32 -6.90
N GLY A 7 -2.71 18.56 -8.06
CA GLY A 7 -2.71 17.61 -9.18
C GLY A 7 -1.46 16.73 -9.32
N GLN A 8 -0.38 17.01 -8.58
CA GLN A 8 0.88 16.25 -8.64
C GLN A 8 0.93 15.14 -7.57
N GLY A 9 0.22 15.32 -6.45
CA GLY A 9 -0.01 14.26 -5.48
C GLY A 9 -0.94 13.15 -6.00
N GLU A 10 -1.89 13.53 -6.87
CA GLU A 10 -2.80 12.61 -7.55
C GLU A 10 -2.00 11.64 -8.45
N LYS A 11 -2.22 10.33 -8.28
CA LYS A 11 -1.52 9.20 -8.91
C LYS A 11 -0.15 8.86 -8.32
N THR A 12 0.46 9.73 -7.51
CA THR A 12 1.74 9.41 -6.85
C THR A 12 1.56 8.31 -5.82
N LEU A 13 0.47 8.34 -5.04
CA LEU A 13 0.16 7.32 -4.05
C LEU A 13 -0.32 6.03 -4.71
N SER A 14 -1.12 6.11 -5.78
CA SER A 14 -1.46 4.93 -6.60
C SER A 14 -0.22 4.25 -7.17
N ARG A 15 0.76 5.02 -7.67
CA ARG A 15 2.02 4.46 -8.16
C ARG A 15 2.80 3.80 -7.03
N ALA A 16 2.88 4.42 -5.85
CA ALA A 16 3.52 3.83 -4.68
C ALA A 16 2.82 2.53 -4.25
N ALA A 17 1.49 2.48 -4.28
CA ALA A 17 0.73 1.26 -4.00
C ALA A 17 1.08 0.13 -4.99
N GLY A 18 1.24 0.47 -6.28
CA GLY A 18 1.74 -0.47 -7.29
C GLY A 18 3.12 -1.03 -6.94
N LEU A 19 4.07 -0.19 -6.53
CA LEU A 19 5.40 -0.63 -6.10
C LEU A 19 5.35 -1.55 -4.87
N VAL A 20 4.43 -1.29 -3.94
CA VAL A 20 4.21 -2.15 -2.76
C VAL A 20 3.65 -3.51 -3.18
N ALA A 21 2.71 -3.53 -4.13
CA ALA A 21 2.16 -4.76 -4.68
C ALA A 21 3.24 -5.60 -5.41
N ASP A 22 4.12 -4.95 -6.17
CA ASP A 22 5.25 -5.61 -6.83
C ASP A 22 6.24 -6.20 -5.81
N ALA A 23 6.62 -5.42 -4.79
CA ALA A 23 7.51 -5.88 -3.73
C ALA A 23 6.91 -7.06 -2.94
N LYS A 24 5.59 -7.07 -2.72
CA LYS A 24 4.87 -8.19 -2.10
C LYS A 24 4.97 -9.45 -2.97
N ALA A 25 4.74 -9.33 -4.28
CA ALA A 25 4.82 -10.46 -5.19
C ALA A 25 6.25 -11.04 -5.27
N GLU A 26 7.25 -10.16 -5.30
CA GLU A 26 8.66 -10.56 -5.26
C GLU A 26 9.01 -11.28 -3.94
N PHE A 27 8.61 -10.71 -2.81
CA PHE A 27 8.84 -11.31 -1.49
C PHE A 27 8.21 -12.70 -1.37
N ASP A 28 6.98 -12.87 -1.86
CA ASP A 28 6.31 -14.17 -1.89
C ASP A 28 7.05 -15.18 -2.77
N GLY A 29 7.59 -14.75 -3.91
CA GLY A 29 8.42 -15.57 -4.79
C GLY A 29 9.70 -16.04 -4.09
N ILE A 30 10.45 -15.11 -3.50
CA ILE A 30 11.68 -15.40 -2.76
C ILE A 30 11.40 -16.34 -1.59
N SER A 31 10.31 -16.11 -0.86
CA SER A 31 9.92 -16.94 0.28
C SER A 31 9.61 -18.38 -0.12
N LYS A 32 8.84 -18.56 -1.21
CA LYS A 32 8.55 -19.90 -1.75
C LYS A 32 9.84 -20.62 -2.16
N GLN A 33 10.74 -19.92 -2.84
CA GLN A 33 12.02 -20.49 -3.25
C GLN A 33 12.88 -20.91 -2.05
N LEU A 34 12.94 -20.08 -1.00
CA LEU A 34 13.65 -20.43 0.23
C LEU A 34 13.07 -21.71 0.85
N MET A 35 11.75 -21.81 0.96
CA MET A 35 11.10 -22.99 1.52
C MET A 35 11.33 -24.26 0.69
N THR A 36 11.35 -24.16 -0.64
CA THR A 36 11.72 -25.28 -1.52
C THR A 36 13.16 -25.74 -1.30
N ASN A 37 14.10 -24.80 -1.17
CA ASN A 37 15.50 -25.10 -0.90
C ASN A 37 15.66 -25.78 0.47
N VAL A 38 14.97 -25.24 1.48
CA VAL A 38 14.95 -25.78 2.84
C VAL A 38 14.39 -27.21 2.84
N GLU A 39 13.27 -27.49 2.17
CA GLU A 39 12.71 -28.85 2.04
C GLU A 39 13.68 -29.82 1.34
N THR A 40 14.44 -29.37 0.34
CA THR A 40 15.44 -30.21 -0.34
C THR A 40 16.55 -30.64 0.61
N LEU A 41 16.98 -29.75 1.50
CA LEU A 41 18.02 -30.01 2.50
C LEU A 41 17.51 -30.85 3.69
N ARG A 42 16.19 -30.97 3.87
CA ARG A 42 15.56 -31.73 4.96
C ARG A 42 16.04 -33.18 5.05
N SER A 43 16.30 -33.82 3.92
CA SER A 43 16.83 -35.20 3.86
C SER A 43 18.20 -35.35 4.56
N GLN A 44 18.97 -34.27 4.64
CA GLN A 44 20.27 -34.23 5.33
C GLN A 44 20.12 -34.05 6.85
N TRP A 45 18.93 -33.65 7.33
CA TRP A 45 18.65 -33.27 8.72
C TRP A 45 17.91 -34.39 9.49
N GLY A 46 18.25 -35.66 9.23
CA GLY A 46 17.59 -36.83 9.85
C GLY A 46 17.67 -36.85 11.38
N GLY A 47 16.69 -37.51 12.03
CA GLY A 47 16.65 -37.71 13.48
C GLY A 47 16.22 -36.45 14.26
N GLN A 48 17.18 -35.72 14.83
CA GLN A 48 16.91 -34.48 15.60
C GLN A 48 16.71 -33.24 14.72
N GLY A 49 17.22 -33.23 13.48
CA GLY A 49 17.07 -32.09 12.57
C GLY A 49 15.64 -31.93 12.01
N SER A 50 14.82 -32.98 12.06
CA SER A 50 13.40 -32.93 11.66
C SER A 50 12.58 -31.99 12.55
N THR A 51 12.84 -31.97 13.87
CA THR A 51 12.17 -31.06 14.80
C THR A 51 12.63 -29.63 14.59
N ALA A 52 13.94 -29.40 14.45
CA ALA A 52 14.50 -28.08 14.18
C ALA A 52 13.96 -27.49 12.87
N PHE A 53 13.81 -28.33 11.83
CA PHE A 53 13.18 -27.97 10.57
C PHE A 53 11.73 -27.51 10.75
N GLN A 54 10.92 -28.28 11.48
CA GLN A 54 9.52 -27.93 11.71
C GLN A 54 9.40 -26.60 12.46
N THR A 55 10.24 -26.37 13.47
CA THR A 55 10.29 -25.09 14.18
C THR A 55 10.65 -23.94 13.24
N LEU A 56 11.67 -24.12 12.39
CA LEU A 56 12.05 -23.13 11.39
C LEU A 56 10.91 -22.83 10.42
N ALA A 57 10.26 -23.86 9.88
CA ALA A 57 9.18 -23.73 8.91
C ALA A 57 7.97 -22.97 9.50
N MET A 58 7.60 -23.29 10.75
CA MET A 58 6.51 -22.58 11.45
C MET A 58 6.86 -21.12 11.68
N ALA A 59 8.04 -20.84 12.24
CA ALA A 59 8.49 -19.48 12.50
C ALA A 59 8.60 -18.67 11.20
N TRP A 60 9.14 -19.27 10.14
CA TRP A 60 9.25 -18.64 8.83
C TRP A 60 7.88 -18.27 8.27
N ASN A 61 6.93 -19.21 8.26
CA ASN A 61 5.58 -18.97 7.76
C ASN A 61 4.89 -17.85 8.54
N GLU A 62 5.03 -17.81 9.86
CA GLU A 62 4.48 -16.72 10.69
C GLU A 62 5.09 -15.36 10.32
N LYS A 63 6.42 -15.28 10.18
CA LYS A 63 7.10 -14.02 9.81
C LYS A 63 6.73 -13.58 8.39
N GLN A 64 6.68 -14.51 7.44
CA GLN A 64 6.27 -14.20 6.07
C GLN A 64 4.84 -13.63 6.06
N GLN A 65 3.89 -14.31 6.71
CA GLN A 65 2.50 -13.85 6.76
C GLN A 65 2.39 -12.45 7.38
N LYS A 66 3.17 -12.17 8.43
CA LYS A 66 3.19 -10.83 9.04
C LYS A 66 3.66 -9.76 8.07
N ILE A 67 4.72 -10.03 7.29
CA ILE A 67 5.26 -9.08 6.30
C ILE A 67 4.24 -8.85 5.17
N VAL A 68 3.67 -9.92 4.60
CA VAL A 68 2.68 -9.82 3.53
C VAL A 68 1.44 -9.05 3.98
N SER A 69 0.95 -9.33 5.19
CA SER A 69 -0.19 -8.59 5.76
C SER A 69 0.12 -7.11 5.94
N ALA A 70 1.32 -6.76 6.44
CA ALA A 70 1.73 -5.37 6.57
C ALA A 70 1.85 -4.64 5.21
N LEU A 71 2.36 -5.32 4.18
CA LEU A 71 2.41 -4.78 2.82
C LEU A 71 1.02 -4.57 2.23
N ASN A 72 0.08 -5.50 2.46
CA ASN A 72 -1.32 -5.35 2.03
C ASN A 72 -2.01 -4.17 2.73
N GLU A 73 -1.80 -4.00 4.03
CA GLU A 73 -2.36 -2.87 4.77
C GLU A 73 -1.76 -1.54 4.29
N PHE A 74 -0.45 -1.51 4.05
CA PHE A 74 0.22 -0.33 3.53
C PHE A 74 -0.27 0.06 2.13
N GLU A 75 -0.41 -0.90 1.22
CA GLU A 75 -1.01 -0.72 -0.11
C GLU A 75 -2.41 -0.09 -0.01
N GLN A 76 -3.29 -0.65 0.83
CA GLN A 76 -4.64 -0.15 1.02
C GLN A 76 -4.67 1.27 1.62
N ASN A 77 -3.77 1.57 2.56
CA ASN A 77 -3.66 2.89 3.16
C ASN A 77 -3.26 3.95 2.13
N LEU A 78 -2.35 3.62 1.21
CA LEU A 78 -1.95 4.53 0.12
C LEU A 78 -3.12 4.82 -0.82
N ILE A 79 -3.86 3.80 -1.25
CA ILE A 79 -5.02 3.95 -2.14
C ILE A 79 -6.12 4.77 -1.45
N THR A 80 -6.39 4.49 -0.17
CA THR A 80 -7.41 5.19 0.61
C THR A 80 -7.04 6.66 0.79
N THR A 81 -5.78 6.94 1.15
CA THR A 81 -5.29 8.32 1.34
C THR A 81 -5.41 9.14 0.05
N GLU A 82 -5.09 8.55 -1.11
CA GLU A 82 -5.24 9.24 -2.38
C GLU A 82 -6.69 9.58 -2.69
N LYS A 83 -7.58 8.61 -2.50
CA LYS A 83 -9.02 8.79 -2.70
C LYS A 83 -9.59 9.88 -1.79
N ASP A 84 -9.18 9.89 -0.53
CA ASP A 84 -9.65 10.87 0.46
C ASP A 84 -9.14 12.28 0.13
N ASN A 85 -7.89 12.41 -0.36
CA ASN A 85 -7.36 13.68 -0.84
C ASN A 85 -8.15 14.19 -2.05
N VAL A 86 -8.37 13.37 -3.07
CA VAL A 86 -9.15 13.75 -4.27
C VAL A 86 -10.58 14.17 -3.88
N SER A 87 -11.25 13.39 -3.03
CA SER A 87 -12.59 13.73 -2.56
C SER A 87 -12.63 15.04 -1.76
N THR A 88 -11.58 15.34 -1.00
CA THR A 88 -11.48 16.59 -0.22
C THR A 88 -11.28 17.78 -1.15
N ASP A 89 -10.41 17.64 -2.15
CA ASP A 89 -10.12 18.68 -3.13
C ASP A 89 -11.35 19.01 -3.99
N ASP A 90 -12.08 18.00 -4.46
CA ASP A 90 -13.34 18.17 -5.21
C ASP A 90 -14.39 18.93 -4.41
N ALA A 91 -14.52 18.62 -3.11
CA ALA A 91 -15.46 19.28 -2.21
C ALA A 91 -15.08 20.76 -1.96
N GLN A 92 -13.77 21.05 -1.82
CA GLN A 92 -13.27 22.41 -1.68
C GLN A 92 -13.46 23.22 -2.97
N GLN A 93 -13.16 22.64 -4.12
CA GLN A 93 -13.35 23.28 -5.42
C GLN A 93 -14.83 23.59 -5.68
N SER A 94 -15.72 22.65 -5.37
CA SER A 94 -17.17 22.86 -5.49
C SER A 94 -17.66 24.00 -4.59
N SER A 95 -17.16 24.05 -3.35
CA SER A 95 -17.50 25.11 -2.38
C SER A 95 -16.98 26.48 -2.83
N MET A 96 -15.75 26.55 -3.34
CA MET A 96 -15.16 27.79 -3.87
C MET A 96 -15.90 28.28 -5.12
N THR A 97 -16.27 27.37 -6.01
CA THR A 97 -17.05 27.68 -7.22
C THR A 97 -18.43 28.23 -6.85
N ALA A 98 -19.11 27.62 -5.87
CA ALA A 98 -20.38 28.11 -5.36
C ALA A 98 -20.26 29.52 -4.75
N LEU A 99 -19.19 29.79 -4.01
CA LEU A 99 -18.90 31.12 -3.45
C LEU A 99 -18.60 32.15 -4.55
N GLN A 100 -17.78 31.82 -5.54
CA GLN A 100 -17.52 32.72 -6.67
C GLN A 100 -18.79 33.05 -7.45
N ASN A 101 -19.64 32.05 -7.70
CA ASN A 101 -20.91 32.25 -8.36
C ASN A 101 -21.85 33.15 -7.56
N SER A 102 -21.92 32.99 -6.24
CA SER A 102 -22.77 33.85 -5.40
C SER A 102 -22.24 35.28 -5.31
N LEU A 103 -20.92 35.48 -5.21
CA LEU A 103 -20.29 36.79 -5.22
C LEU A 103 -20.41 37.49 -6.59
N GLY A 104 -20.32 36.75 -7.69
CA GLY A 104 -20.52 37.27 -9.05
C GLY A 104 -21.99 37.55 -9.40
N ALA A 105 -22.92 36.88 -8.72
CA ALA A 105 -24.36 37.09 -8.86
C ALA A 105 -24.89 38.26 -8.01
N LEU A 106 -24.07 38.83 -7.10
CA LEU A 106 -24.43 40.06 -6.39
C LEU A 106 -24.53 41.20 -7.41
N PRO A 107 -25.72 41.82 -7.59
CA PRO A 107 -25.85 42.99 -8.45
C PRO A 107 -24.95 44.10 -7.90
N ASN A 108 -24.13 44.70 -8.76
CA ASN A 108 -23.40 45.92 -8.42
C ASN A 108 -24.41 46.94 -7.86
N GLY A 109 -24.33 47.20 -6.55
CA GLY A 109 -25.22 48.12 -5.87
C GLY A 109 -25.21 49.49 -6.54
N ARG A 110 -26.32 49.82 -7.18
CA ARG A 110 -26.86 51.16 -7.39
C ARG A 110 -28.37 51.10 -7.27
#